data_AF-A0A8T7LIL5-F1
#
_entry.id   AF-A0A8T7LIL5-F1
#
_cell.length_a   1.000
_cell.length_b   1.000
_cell.length_c   1.000
_cell.angle_alpha   90.00
_cell.angle_beta   90.00
_cell.angle_gamma   90.00
#
_symmetry.space_group_name_H-M   'P 1'
#
loop_
_entity.id
_entity.type
_entity.pdbx_description
1 polymer ?
#
loop_
_entity_poly.entity_id
_entity_poly.type
_entity_poly.pdbx_seq_one_letter_code
_entity_poly.pdbx_strand_id
1 'polypeptide(L)'
;MASNDNRLRDADPATVDPAWLLRELNEAHQTIRSLLRQISKEQGRHAEIARAYNKTVANLVEITRENAALERERDMWKARAESAHLEQGVLNIGAMPFSLTAAEIGAIRKAMARLHHPDTGGDAERMKLWNAALDPLEERVTS
;
A
#
# COMPACT_ATOMS: atom_id res chain seq x y z
N MET A 1 0.08 -43.89 -19.37
CA MET A 1 -0.12 -44.82 -20.51
C MET A 1 1.25 -45.22 -21.05
N ALA A 2 1.90 -46.20 -20.41
CA ALA A 2 3.24 -46.66 -20.75
C ALA A 2 3.17 -48.18 -21.01
N SER A 3 2.75 -48.57 -22.22
CA SER A 3 2.44 -49.97 -22.51
C SER A 3 2.82 -50.40 -23.94
N ASN A 4 3.86 -49.81 -24.55
CA ASN A 4 4.30 -50.19 -25.89
C ASN A 4 5.79 -50.55 -26.04
N ASP A 5 6.65 -50.29 -25.04
CA ASP A 5 8.10 -50.55 -25.15
C ASP A 5 8.48 -52.04 -25.19
N ASN A 6 7.57 -52.95 -24.84
CA ASN A 6 7.90 -54.38 -24.69
C ASN A 6 7.61 -55.24 -25.93
N ARG A 7 7.00 -54.69 -27.00
CA ARG A 7 6.61 -55.46 -28.20
C ARG A 7 7.71 -55.60 -29.25
N LEU A 8 8.69 -54.69 -29.26
CA LEU A 8 9.80 -54.70 -30.23
C LEU A 8 10.96 -55.62 -29.80
N ARG A 9 11.00 -56.02 -28.52
CA ARG A 9 12.06 -56.90 -27.99
C ARG A 9 11.97 -58.34 -28.47
N ASP A 10 10.75 -58.81 -28.77
CA ASP A 10 10.45 -60.19 -29.15
C ASP A 10 10.07 -60.33 -30.64
N ALA A 11 10.19 -59.26 -31.43
CA ALA A 11 9.88 -59.26 -32.86
C ALA A 11 11.05 -59.87 -33.66
N ASP A 12 10.76 -60.87 -34.49
CA ASP A 12 11.74 -61.43 -35.42
C ASP A 12 12.20 -60.33 -36.39
N PRO A 13 13.51 -59.96 -36.43
CA PRO A 13 14.01 -58.87 -37.26
C PRO A 13 13.75 -59.07 -38.75
N ALA A 14 13.48 -60.30 -39.20
CA ALA A 14 13.12 -60.59 -40.60
C ALA A 14 11.68 -60.18 -40.96
N THR A 15 10.81 -59.92 -39.98
CA THR A 15 9.38 -59.61 -40.17
C THR A 15 9.05 -58.13 -40.04
N VAL A 16 10.00 -57.32 -39.57
CA VAL A 16 9.81 -55.88 -39.36
C VAL A 16 10.07 -55.12 -40.65
N ASP A 17 9.06 -54.41 -41.15
CA ASP A 17 9.18 -53.57 -42.34
C ASP A 17 10.20 -52.43 -42.09
N PRO A 18 11.33 -52.39 -42.82
CA PRO A 18 12.35 -51.35 -42.67
C PRO A 18 11.79 -49.93 -42.94
N ALA A 19 10.80 -49.81 -43.83
CA ALA A 19 10.21 -48.50 -44.15
C ALA A 19 9.40 -47.96 -42.96
N TRP A 20 8.71 -48.84 -42.23
CA TRP A 20 8.00 -48.47 -41.00
C TRP A 20 8.97 -48.00 -39.91
N LEU A 21 10.08 -48.72 -39.68
CA LEU A 21 11.09 -48.31 -38.71
C LEU A 21 11.71 -46.95 -39.02
N LEU A 22 12.01 -46.67 -40.29
CA LEU A 22 12.56 -45.39 -40.71
C LEU A 22 11.56 -44.24 -40.49
N ARG A 23 10.27 -44.50 -40.71
CA ARG A 23 9.21 -43.55 -40.43
C ARG A 23 9.11 -43.26 -38.93
N GLU A 24 9.06 -44.30 -38.10
CA GLU A 24 8.99 -44.17 -36.64
C GLU A 24 10.21 -43.41 -36.09
N LEU A 25 11.41 -43.73 -36.58
CA LEU A 25 12.64 -43.02 -36.21
C LEU A 25 12.57 -41.53 -36.59
N ASN A 26 12.05 -41.21 -37.77
CA ASN A 26 11.90 -39.83 -38.21
C ASN A 26 10.85 -39.09 -37.35
N GLU A 27 9.73 -39.72 -37.02
CA GLU A 27 8.71 -39.17 -36.13
C GLU A 27 9.26 -38.93 -34.71
N ALA A 28 10.04 -39.87 -34.17
CA ALA A 28 10.74 -39.72 -32.91
C ALA A 28 11.74 -38.55 -32.95
N HIS A 29 12.55 -38.43 -34.00
CA HIS A 29 13.49 -37.31 -34.16
C HIS A 29 12.80 -35.94 -34.28
N GLN A 30 11.64 -35.87 -34.94
CA GLN A 30 10.84 -34.64 -34.99
C GLN A 30 10.30 -34.29 -33.60
N THR A 31 9.80 -35.29 -32.88
CA THR A 31 9.28 -35.13 -31.52
C THR A 31 10.35 -34.66 -30.56
N ILE A 32 11.53 -35.30 -30.56
CA ILE A 32 12.68 -34.90 -29.73
C ILE A 32 13.07 -33.44 -30.00
N ARG A 33 13.17 -33.05 -31.28
CA ARG A 33 13.50 -31.65 -31.63
C ARG A 33 12.44 -30.67 -31.15
N SER A 34 11.16 -31.03 -31.24
CA SER A 34 10.05 -30.20 -30.74
C SER A 34 10.14 -30.02 -29.21
N LEU A 35 10.32 -31.12 -28.47
CA LEU A 35 10.43 -31.09 -27.01
C LEU A 35 11.65 -30.29 -26.55
N LEU A 36 12.81 -30.45 -27.20
CA LEU A 36 14.00 -29.65 -26.88
C LEU A 36 13.76 -28.15 -27.07
N ARG A 37 13.03 -27.75 -28.11
CA ARG A 37 12.64 -26.35 -28.31
C ARG A 37 11.69 -25.85 -27.22
N GLN A 38 10.75 -26.68 -26.79
CA GLN A 38 9.83 -26.34 -25.71
C GLN A 38 10.57 -26.18 -24.38
N ILE A 39 11.48 -27.10 -24.05
CA ILE A 39 12.33 -27.00 -22.85
C ILE A 39 13.15 -25.72 -22.88
N SER A 40 13.78 -25.40 -24.02
CA SER A 40 14.56 -24.17 -24.16
C SER A 40 13.70 -22.91 -23.95
N LYS A 41 12.47 -22.89 -24.46
CA LYS A 41 11.53 -21.78 -24.22
C LYS A 41 11.15 -21.66 -22.75
N GLU A 42 10.81 -22.77 -22.08
CA GLU A 42 10.46 -22.73 -20.66
C GLU A 42 11.64 -22.33 -19.78
N GLN A 43 12.87 -22.79 -20.10
CA GLN A 43 14.08 -22.33 -19.42
C GLN A 43 14.27 -20.81 -19.54
N GLY A 44 14.02 -20.25 -20.73
CA GLY A 44 14.01 -18.79 -20.93
C GLY A 44 12.96 -18.09 -20.07
N ARG A 45 11.74 -18.62 -20.04
CA ARG A 45 10.62 -18.11 -19.23
C ARG A 45 10.95 -18.15 -17.73
N HIS A 46 11.53 -19.24 -17.24
CA HIS A 46 11.98 -19.36 -15.86
C HIS A 46 13.09 -18.36 -15.52
N ALA A 47 14.05 -18.13 -16.43
CA ALA A 47 15.11 -17.14 -16.22
C ALA A 47 14.57 -15.70 -16.17
N GLU A 48 13.51 -15.39 -16.91
CA GLU A 48 12.81 -14.10 -16.84
C GLU A 48 12.04 -13.95 -15.53
N ILE A 49 11.30 -14.99 -15.13
CA ILE A 49 10.56 -15.00 -13.87
C ILE A 49 11.50 -14.82 -12.68
N ALA A 50 12.64 -15.53 -12.67
CA ALA A 50 13.64 -15.40 -11.61
C ALA A 50 14.21 -13.98 -11.53
N ARG A 51 14.48 -13.35 -12.68
CA ARG A 51 14.93 -11.94 -12.73
C ARG A 51 13.88 -10.98 -12.22
N ALA A 52 12.61 -11.15 -12.62
CA ALA A 52 11.50 -10.33 -12.15
C ALA A 52 11.29 -10.49 -10.63
N TYR A 53 11.31 -11.73 -10.13
CA TYR A 53 11.20 -12.03 -8.71
C TYR A 53 12.29 -11.34 -7.89
N ASN A 54 13.55 -11.46 -8.31
CA ASN A 54 14.67 -10.81 -7.61
C ASN A 54 14.50 -9.28 -7.57
N LYS A 55 14.02 -8.68 -8.66
CA LYS A 55 13.70 -7.24 -8.69
C LYS A 55 12.57 -6.90 -7.71
N THR A 56 11.51 -7.70 -7.66
CA THR A 56 10.40 -7.45 -6.72
C THR A 56 10.84 -7.56 -5.26
N VAL A 57 11.71 -8.52 -4.94
CA VAL A 57 12.25 -8.68 -3.58
C VAL A 57 13.12 -7.48 -3.22
N ALA A 58 14.00 -7.03 -4.12
CA ALA A 58 14.81 -5.84 -3.89
C ALA A 58 13.95 -4.60 -3.63
N ASN A 59 12.94 -4.37 -4.47
CA ASN A 59 12.00 -3.26 -4.30
C ASN A 59 11.24 -3.34 -2.97
N LEU A 60 10.80 -4.53 -2.55
CA LEU A 60 10.11 -4.70 -1.26
C LEU A 60 11.03 -4.36 -0.09
N VAL A 61 12.30 -4.76 -0.14
CA VAL A 61 13.29 -4.40 0.89
C VAL A 61 13.48 -2.88 0.95
N GLU A 62 13.60 -2.21 -0.19
CA GLU A 62 13.71 -0.75 -0.24
C GLU A 62 12.47 -0.06 0.35
N ILE A 63 11.27 -0.49 -0.04
CA ILE A 63 10.01 0.04 0.50
C ILE A 63 9.94 -0.15 2.03
N THR A 64 10.33 -1.32 2.55
CA THR A 64 10.32 -1.53 4.01
C THR A 64 11.28 -0.59 4.73
N ARG A 65 12.44 -0.30 4.13
CA ARG A 65 13.41 0.64 4.69
C ARG A 65 12.88 2.08 4.66
N GLU A 66 12.27 2.49 3.55
CA GLU A 66 11.67 3.82 3.40
C GLU A 66 10.50 4.01 4.36
N ASN A 67 9.62 3.02 4.49
CA ASN A 67 8.52 3.04 5.46
C ASN A 67 9.03 3.21 6.90
N ALA A 68 10.08 2.48 7.29
CA ALA A 68 10.68 2.65 8.62
C ALA A 68 11.33 4.04 8.82
N ALA A 69 11.74 4.72 7.75
CA ALA A 69 12.21 6.11 7.84
C ALA A 69 11.02 7.07 8.02
N LEU A 70 9.98 6.91 7.20
CA LEU A 70 8.76 7.73 7.25
C LEU A 70 8.02 7.59 8.59
N GLU A 71 7.96 6.40 9.17
CA GLU A 71 7.37 6.18 10.49
C GLU A 71 8.12 6.95 11.58
N ARG A 72 9.46 6.94 11.54
CA ARG A 72 10.29 7.72 12.47
C ARG A 72 10.07 9.23 12.30
N GLU A 73 9.99 9.70 11.06
CA GLU A 73 9.70 11.11 10.79
C GLU A 73 8.29 11.50 11.27
N ARG A 74 7.28 10.67 10.99
CA ARG A 74 5.91 10.86 11.48
C ARG A 74 5.89 10.95 13.00
N ASP A 75 6.56 10.04 13.69
CA ASP A 75 6.56 9.99 15.15
C ASP A 75 7.29 11.20 15.75
N MET A 76 8.39 11.64 15.13
CA MET A 76 9.06 12.88 15.49
C MET A 76 8.13 14.10 15.35
N TRP A 77 7.43 14.21 14.22
CA TRP A 77 6.50 15.33 13.98
C TRP A 77 5.29 15.27 14.91
N LYS A 78 4.77 14.08 15.19
CA LYS A 78 3.68 13.87 16.14
C LYS A 78 4.10 14.28 17.55
N ALA A 79 5.28 13.87 18.00
CA ALA A 79 5.82 14.30 19.30
C ALA A 79 6.02 15.81 19.38
N ARG A 80 6.48 16.46 18.30
CA ARG A 80 6.59 17.92 18.21
C ARG A 80 5.23 18.60 18.29
N ALA A 81 4.23 18.08 17.58
CA ALA A 81 2.87 18.64 17.60
C ALA A 81 2.22 18.47 18.98
N GLU A 82 2.37 17.31 19.62
CA GLU A 82 1.88 17.07 20.99
C GLU A 82 2.58 17.98 22.00
N SER A 83 3.90 18.18 21.87
CA SER A 83 4.65 19.11 22.73
C SER A 83 4.19 20.56 22.51
N ALA A 84 4.01 20.98 21.25
CA ALA A 84 3.48 22.30 20.93
C ALA A 84 2.03 22.48 21.43
N HIS A 85 1.21 21.43 21.41
CA HIS A 85 -0.13 21.46 21.98
C HIS A 85 -0.12 21.51 23.51
N LEU A 86 0.85 20.89 24.18
CA LEU A 86 1.03 21.02 25.62
C LEU A 86 1.51 22.44 26.00
N GLU A 87 2.40 23.03 25.21
CA GLU A 87 2.85 24.42 25.38
C GLU A 87 1.74 25.45 25.05
N GLN A 88 0.92 25.18 24.04
CA GLN A 88 -0.23 26.02 23.66
C GLN A 88 -1.49 25.73 24.50
N GLY A 89 -1.57 24.60 25.20
CA GLY A 89 -2.65 24.24 26.12
C GLY A 89 -2.68 25.12 27.38
N VAL A 90 -1.67 25.98 27.56
CA VAL A 90 -1.64 27.05 28.57
C VAL A 90 -2.16 28.39 28.03
N LEU A 91 -2.44 28.50 26.72
CA LEU A 91 -3.19 29.63 26.15
C LEU A 91 -4.69 29.42 26.40
N ASN A 92 -5.06 29.39 27.68
CA ASN A 92 -6.43 29.67 28.05
C ASN A 92 -6.72 31.07 27.49
N ILE A 93 -7.70 31.22 26.59
CA ILE A 93 -8.08 32.55 26.09
C ILE A 93 -8.48 33.45 27.28
N GLY A 94 -9.03 32.84 28.34
CA GLY A 94 -9.24 33.47 29.65
C GLY A 94 -7.99 33.82 30.48
N ALA A 95 -6.78 33.46 30.06
CA ALA A 95 -5.51 33.85 30.69
C ALA A 95 -4.74 34.90 29.88
N MET A 96 -5.25 35.29 28.70
CA MET A 96 -4.63 36.32 27.88
C MET A 96 -4.89 37.72 28.48
N PRO A 97 -3.89 38.62 28.48
CA PRO A 97 -3.95 39.92 29.18
C PRO A 97 -4.82 40.98 28.46
N PHE A 98 -5.61 40.61 27.46
CA PHE A 98 -6.49 41.54 26.74
C PHE A 98 -7.93 41.43 27.25
N SER A 99 -8.54 42.57 27.57
CA SER A 99 -9.97 42.65 27.88
C SER A 99 -10.76 42.75 26.58
N LEU A 100 -11.54 41.73 26.23
CA LEU A 100 -12.55 41.84 25.18
C LEU A 100 -13.83 42.42 25.75
N THR A 101 -14.50 43.29 24.99
CA THR A 101 -15.85 43.74 25.29
C THR A 101 -16.89 42.67 24.94
N ALA A 102 -18.06 42.70 25.58
CA ALA A 102 -19.15 41.74 25.31
C ALA A 102 -19.57 41.71 23.82
N ALA A 103 -19.52 42.86 23.14
CA ALA A 103 -19.82 42.98 21.72
C ALA A 103 -18.80 42.25 20.84
N GLU A 104 -17.51 42.32 21.22
CA GLU A 104 -16.43 41.64 20.49
C GLU A 104 -16.49 40.12 20.70
N ILE A 105 -16.77 39.67 21.93
CA ILE A 105 -16.95 38.24 22.21
C ILE A 105 -18.13 37.68 21.40
N GLY A 106 -19.26 38.39 21.36
CA GLY A 106 -20.42 38.02 20.55
C GLY A 106 -20.13 38.05 19.04
N ALA A 107 -19.32 38.99 18.56
CA ALA A 107 -18.91 39.05 17.16
C ALA A 107 -18.02 37.87 16.77
N ILE A 108 -17.07 37.48 17.64
CA ILE A 108 -16.22 36.30 17.46
C ILE A 108 -17.08 35.03 17.46
N ARG A 109 -18.00 34.86 18.42
CA ARG A 109 -18.93 33.73 18.49
C ARG A 109 -19.72 33.59 17.19
N LYS A 110 -20.24 34.70 16.65
CA LYS A 110 -21.00 34.73 15.39
C LYS A 110 -20.14 34.43 14.16
N ALA A 111 -18.88 34.90 14.13
CA ALA A 111 -17.95 34.59 13.06
C ALA A 111 -17.57 33.10 13.05
N MET A 112 -17.27 32.54 14.22
CA MET A 112 -16.94 31.11 14.36
C MET A 112 -18.13 30.20 14.03
N ALA A 113 -19.34 30.59 14.42
CA ALA A 113 -20.57 29.87 14.06
C ALA A 113 -20.82 29.85 12.54
N ARG A 114 -20.42 30.90 11.81
CA ARG A 114 -20.49 30.93 10.34
C ARG A 114 -19.41 30.07 9.67
N LEU A 115 -18.24 29.97 10.28
CA LEU A 115 -17.11 29.21 9.74
C LEU A 115 -17.23 27.70 9.99
N HIS A 116 -17.85 27.31 11.09
CA HIS A 116 -17.95 25.92 11.54
C HIS A 116 -19.40 25.41 11.60
N HIS A 117 -20.33 26.06 10.89
CA HIS A 117 -21.72 25.60 10.83
C HIS A 117 -21.79 24.21 10.16
N PRO A 118 -22.57 23.26 10.69
CA PRO A 118 -22.72 21.93 10.10
C PRO A 118 -23.17 21.97 8.63
N ASP A 119 -24.04 22.91 8.29
CA ASP A 119 -24.60 23.06 6.94
C ASP A 119 -23.59 23.58 5.89
N THR A 120 -22.45 24.12 6.31
CA THR A 120 -21.35 24.56 5.41
C THR A 120 -20.18 23.57 5.37
N GLY A 121 -20.37 22.36 5.91
CA GLY A 121 -19.30 21.35 6.02
C GLY A 121 -18.31 21.63 7.15
N GLY A 122 -18.71 22.44 8.13
CA GLY A 122 -17.91 22.79 9.29
C GLY A 122 -17.82 21.68 10.33
N ASP A 123 -16.71 21.66 11.07
CA ASP A 123 -16.47 20.72 12.16
C ASP A 123 -17.24 21.13 13.43
N ALA A 124 -18.30 20.39 13.75
CA ALA A 124 -19.15 20.64 14.90
C ALA A 124 -18.40 20.53 16.24
N GLU A 125 -17.34 19.73 16.31
CA GLU A 125 -16.50 19.61 17.53
C GLU A 125 -15.66 20.88 17.73
N ARG A 126 -15.17 21.49 16.65
CA ARG A 126 -14.53 22.82 16.74
C ARG A 126 -15.49 23.90 17.20
N MET A 127 -16.76 23.87 16.78
CA MET A 127 -17.77 24.82 17.26
C MET A 127 -17.99 24.72 18.78
N LYS A 128 -18.03 23.49 19.33
CA LYS A 128 -18.14 23.26 20.78
C LYS A 128 -16.92 23.78 21.54
N LEU A 129 -15.71 23.51 21.04
CA LEU A 129 -14.46 23.96 21.66
C LEU A 129 -14.38 25.49 21.71
N TRP A 130 -14.82 26.18 20.65
CA TRP A 130 -14.87 27.64 20.63
C TRP A 130 -15.88 28.22 21.63
N ASN A 131 -17.07 27.64 21.74
CA ASN A 131 -18.04 28.09 22.75
C ASN A 131 -17.46 27.91 24.16
N ALA A 132 -16.89 26.75 24.47
CA ALA A 132 -16.28 26.46 25.78
C ALA A 132 -15.13 27.43 26.13
N ALA A 133 -14.41 27.96 25.14
CA ALA A 133 -13.34 28.93 25.34
C ALA A 133 -13.85 30.38 25.53
N LEU A 134 -15.02 30.72 24.98
CA LEU A 134 -15.62 32.06 25.05
C LEU A 134 -16.52 32.24 26.28
N ASP A 135 -17.16 31.19 26.78
CA ASP A 135 -18.07 31.26 27.93
C ASP A 135 -17.41 31.86 29.20
N PRO A 136 -16.16 31.50 29.58
CA PRO A 136 -15.48 32.11 30.73
C PRO A 136 -15.12 33.60 30.54
N LEU A 137 -15.11 34.10 29.31
CA LEU A 137 -14.87 35.52 29.01
C LEU A 137 -16.16 36.32 29.13
N GLU A 138 -17.29 35.75 28.71
CA GLU A 138 -18.60 36.39 28.88
C GLU A 138 -18.99 36.49 30.36
N GLU A 139 -18.74 35.45 31.16
CA GLU A 139 -19.00 35.46 32.60
C GLU A 139 -18.21 36.57 33.34
N ARG A 140 -16.99 36.88 32.89
CA ARG A 140 -16.14 37.94 33.48
C ARG A 140 -16.54 39.36 33.09
N VAL A 141 -17.18 39.52 31.94
CA VAL A 141 -17.67 40.83 31.46
C VAL A 141 -19.07 41.12 32.00
N THR A 142 -19.81 40.09 32.41
CA THR A 142 -21.17 40.19 32.96
C THR A 142 -21.24 40.18 34.49
N SER A 143 -20.16 39.76 35.18
CA SER A 143 -19.98 39.90 36.65
C SER A 143 -19.45 41.27 37.02
#